data_AF-A0A968XWW4-F1
#
_entry.id   AF-A0A968XWW4-F1
#
_cell.length_a   1.000
_cell.length_b   1.000
_cell.length_c   1.000
_cell.angle_alpha   90.00
_cell.angle_beta   90.00
_cell.angle_gamma   90.00
#
_symmetry.space_group_name_H-M   'P 1'
#
loop_
_entity.id
_entity.type
_entity.pdbx_description
1 polymer ?
#
loop_
_entity_poly.entity_id
_entity_poly.type
_entity_poly.pdbx_seq_one_letter_code
_entity_poly.pdbx_strand_id
1 'polypeptide(L)'
;MATTKNRETQQERRTQLQTLQVTLAEQAAELPQPLPEIPEEARAEGVSALQHNLRLLAKRIQAMEPVNMLALEEYERTEKRLGELREKLATLESERTELMLRIENFTTLRQRAFMEAYEAVNDNFKEIFAGLSDGEGHLQLDNPDNPLDGGLNLVAHPKGKAVRRLASMSGGEKSLTALSFIFALQRYRPSPFYSFDEVDSFLDGAKRRA
;
A
#
# COMPACT_ATOMS: atom_id res chain seq x y z
N MET A 1 -77.19 -48.36 -64.01
CA MET A 1 -76.12 -47.34 -63.91
C MET A 1 -75.86 -46.83 -62.49
N ALA A 2 -76.86 -46.77 -61.59
CA ALA A 2 -76.65 -46.30 -60.20
C ALA A 2 -75.90 -47.29 -59.27
N THR A 3 -75.98 -48.60 -59.53
CA THR A 3 -75.38 -49.65 -58.69
C THR A 3 -73.88 -49.86 -58.92
N THR A 4 -73.38 -49.59 -60.12
CA THR A 4 -71.96 -49.67 -60.47
C THR A 4 -71.17 -48.52 -59.83
N LYS A 5 -71.72 -47.30 -59.88
CA LYS A 5 -71.11 -46.11 -59.27
C LYS A 5 -70.91 -46.24 -57.76
N ASN A 6 -71.88 -46.86 -57.08
CA ASN A 6 -71.83 -47.10 -55.64
C ASN A 6 -70.77 -48.16 -55.24
N ARG A 7 -70.54 -49.17 -56.10
CA ARG A 7 -69.47 -50.16 -55.90
C ARG A 7 -68.08 -49.58 -56.11
N GLU A 8 -67.90 -48.72 -57.12
CA GLU A 8 -66.65 -47.98 -57.36
C GLU A 8 -66.32 -47.09 -56.15
N THR A 9 -67.28 -46.33 -55.63
CA THR A 9 -67.07 -45.48 -54.45
C THR A 9 -66.73 -46.30 -53.18
N GLN A 10 -67.31 -47.48 -53.00
CA GLN A 10 -66.93 -48.36 -51.89
C GLN A 10 -65.53 -48.95 -52.05
N GLN A 11 -65.13 -49.27 -53.29
CA GLN A 11 -63.81 -49.80 -53.58
C GLN A 11 -62.72 -48.74 -53.39
N GLU A 12 -62.98 -47.49 -53.78
CA GLU A 12 -62.10 -46.33 -53.51
C GLU A 12 -61.95 -46.05 -52.01
N ARG A 13 -63.04 -46.11 -51.23
CA ARG A 13 -62.95 -45.95 -49.77
C ARG A 13 -62.15 -47.07 -49.12
N ARG A 14 -62.26 -48.30 -49.64
CA ARG A 14 -61.53 -49.45 -49.13
C ARG A 14 -60.03 -49.34 -49.43
N THR A 15 -59.66 -48.91 -50.62
CA THR A 15 -58.25 -48.65 -50.96
C THR A 15 -57.69 -47.48 -50.15
N GLN A 16 -58.46 -46.41 -49.92
CA GLN A 16 -58.06 -45.31 -49.03
C GLN A 16 -57.85 -45.74 -47.58
N LEU A 17 -58.72 -46.60 -47.03
CA LEU A 17 -58.54 -47.14 -45.69
C LEU A 17 -57.29 -48.03 -45.62
N GLN A 18 -57.04 -48.81 -46.65
CA GLN A 18 -55.89 -49.70 -46.71
C GLN A 18 -54.58 -48.91 -46.80
N THR A 19 -54.53 -47.83 -47.60
CA THR A 19 -53.36 -46.94 -47.61
C THR A 19 -53.17 -46.23 -46.28
N LEU A 20 -54.24 -45.70 -45.67
CA LEU A 20 -54.17 -45.08 -44.34
C LEU A 20 -53.64 -46.05 -43.27
N GLN A 21 -54.05 -47.32 -43.31
CA GLN A 21 -53.55 -48.34 -42.38
C GLN A 21 -52.06 -48.63 -42.58
N VAL A 22 -51.60 -48.72 -43.83
CA VAL A 22 -50.18 -48.91 -44.13
C VAL A 22 -49.36 -47.72 -43.64
N THR A 23 -49.81 -46.49 -43.90
CA THR A 23 -49.13 -45.28 -43.43
C THR A 23 -49.07 -45.20 -41.90
N LEU A 24 -50.15 -45.58 -41.20
CA LEU A 24 -50.15 -45.65 -39.74
C LEU A 24 -49.18 -46.70 -39.20
N ALA A 25 -49.07 -47.86 -39.86
CA ALA A 25 -48.15 -48.91 -39.47
C ALA A 25 -46.68 -48.49 -39.66
N GLU A 26 -46.37 -47.82 -40.77
CA GLU A 26 -45.05 -47.24 -41.03
C GLU A 26 -44.69 -46.18 -39.98
N GLN A 27 -45.60 -45.25 -39.69
CA GLN A 27 -45.41 -44.23 -38.65
C GLN A 27 -45.25 -44.82 -37.26
N ALA A 28 -45.97 -45.90 -36.94
CA ALA A 28 -45.84 -46.58 -35.65
C ALA A 28 -44.49 -47.30 -35.50
N ALA A 29 -43.89 -47.77 -36.61
CA ALA A 29 -42.59 -48.41 -36.60
C ALA A 29 -41.43 -47.42 -36.41
N GLU A 30 -41.60 -46.16 -36.79
CA GLU A 30 -40.64 -45.08 -36.55
C GLU A 30 -40.63 -44.57 -35.10
N LEU A 31 -41.66 -44.90 -34.30
CA LEU A 31 -41.76 -44.45 -32.92
C LEU A 31 -40.83 -45.26 -32.00
N PRO A 32 -40.17 -44.60 -31.03
CA PRO A 32 -39.31 -45.26 -30.06
C PRO A 32 -40.10 -46.23 -29.17
N GLN A 33 -39.49 -47.38 -28.87
CA GLN A 33 -40.00 -48.37 -27.92
C GLN A 33 -39.04 -48.47 -26.72
N PRO A 34 -39.49 -48.20 -25.48
CA PRO A 34 -40.85 -47.84 -25.08
C PRO A 34 -41.24 -46.42 -25.51
N LEU A 35 -42.56 -46.20 -25.65
CA LEU A 35 -43.11 -44.86 -25.86
C LEU A 35 -42.72 -43.97 -24.67
N PRO A 36 -42.27 -42.73 -24.91
CA PRO A 36 -41.95 -41.81 -23.84
C PRO A 36 -43.19 -41.51 -23.01
N GLU A 37 -43.04 -41.48 -21.69
CA GLU A 37 -44.09 -41.03 -20.78
C GLU A 37 -44.32 -39.52 -20.97
N ILE A 38 -45.53 -39.16 -21.38
CA ILE A 38 -45.95 -37.77 -21.53
C ILE A 38 -46.82 -37.42 -20.32
N PRO A 39 -46.47 -36.39 -19.53
CA PRO A 39 -47.29 -35.92 -18.42
C PRO A 39 -48.73 -35.64 -18.85
N GLU A 40 -49.70 -36.02 -18.01
CA GLU A 40 -51.14 -35.83 -18.27
C GLU A 40 -51.50 -34.36 -18.59
N GLU A 41 -50.84 -33.42 -17.94
CA GLU A 41 -50.97 -31.97 -18.19
C GLU A 41 -50.57 -31.59 -19.63
N ALA A 42 -49.44 -32.11 -20.10
CA ALA A 42 -48.97 -31.89 -21.47
C ALA A 42 -49.87 -32.57 -22.52
N ARG A 43 -50.49 -33.70 -22.16
CA ARG A 43 -51.52 -34.37 -22.98
C ARG A 43 -52.79 -33.52 -23.09
N ALA A 44 -53.23 -32.91 -21.99
CA ALA A 44 -54.42 -32.08 -21.92
C ALA A 44 -54.28 -30.76 -22.71
N GLU A 45 -53.09 -30.16 -22.73
CA GLU A 45 -52.79 -28.95 -23.51
C GLU A 45 -52.72 -29.19 -25.03
N GLY A 46 -52.44 -30.43 -25.44
CA GLY A 46 -52.41 -30.85 -26.83
C GLY A 46 -51.15 -30.44 -27.59
N VAL A 47 -50.98 -31.05 -28.78
CA VAL A 47 -49.74 -30.95 -29.58
C VAL A 47 -49.41 -29.52 -30.00
N SER A 48 -50.42 -28.67 -30.20
CA SER A 48 -50.23 -27.27 -30.63
C SER A 48 -49.56 -26.41 -29.54
N ALA A 49 -49.96 -26.58 -28.28
CA ALA A 49 -49.39 -25.87 -27.14
C ALA A 49 -47.94 -26.32 -26.88
N LEU A 50 -47.68 -27.63 -26.94
CA LEU A 50 -46.33 -28.20 -26.89
C LEU A 50 -45.41 -27.62 -27.97
N GLN A 51 -45.86 -27.53 -29.22
CA GLN A 51 -45.10 -26.93 -30.31
C GLN A 51 -44.88 -25.42 -30.13
N HIS A 52 -45.82 -24.71 -29.48
CA HIS A 52 -45.63 -23.31 -29.13
C HIS A 52 -44.56 -23.15 -28.05
N ASN A 53 -44.65 -23.94 -26.97
CA ASN A 53 -43.67 -23.96 -25.89
C ASN A 53 -42.26 -24.31 -26.39
N LEU A 54 -42.15 -25.30 -27.26
CA LEU A 54 -40.87 -25.70 -27.86
C LEU A 54 -40.24 -24.54 -28.67
N ARG A 55 -41.04 -23.83 -29.47
CA ARG A 55 -40.59 -22.62 -30.19
C ARG A 55 -40.17 -21.49 -29.25
N LEU A 56 -40.88 -21.31 -28.14
CA LEU A 56 -40.58 -20.31 -27.12
C LEU A 56 -39.26 -20.62 -26.42
N LEU A 57 -39.06 -21.87 -25.98
CA LEU A 57 -37.83 -22.35 -25.37
C LEU A 57 -36.66 -22.27 -26.35
N ALA A 58 -36.85 -22.69 -27.60
CA ALA A 58 -35.81 -22.62 -28.63
C ALA A 58 -35.36 -21.17 -28.88
N LYS A 59 -36.29 -20.21 -28.97
CA LYS A 59 -35.96 -18.77 -29.04
C LYS A 59 -35.22 -18.29 -27.80
N ARG A 60 -35.61 -18.76 -26.61
CA ARG A 60 -34.98 -18.37 -25.35
C ARG A 60 -33.55 -18.92 -25.24
N ILE A 61 -33.32 -20.15 -25.69
CA ILE A 61 -31.98 -20.74 -25.80
C ILE A 61 -31.14 -19.97 -26.82
N GLN A 62 -31.69 -19.64 -27.98
CA GLN A 62 -30.98 -18.86 -28.99
C GLN A 62 -30.62 -17.44 -28.51
N ALA A 63 -31.48 -16.83 -27.70
CA ALA A 63 -31.26 -15.51 -27.11
C ALA A 63 -30.19 -15.49 -26.00
N MET A 64 -29.88 -16.64 -25.40
CA MET A 64 -28.83 -16.73 -24.36
C MET A 64 -27.42 -16.74 -24.94
N GLU A 65 -27.27 -16.80 -26.27
CA GLU A 65 -26.00 -16.94 -26.99
C GLU A 65 -25.20 -18.19 -26.53
N PRO A 66 -24.12 -18.59 -27.22
CA PRO A 66 -23.28 -19.69 -26.75
C PRO A 66 -22.67 -19.35 -25.38
N VAL A 67 -22.73 -20.29 -24.43
CA VAL A 67 -22.07 -20.13 -23.13
C VAL A 67 -20.58 -19.86 -23.35
N ASN A 68 -20.12 -18.71 -22.88
CA ASN A 68 -18.73 -18.30 -23.03
C ASN A 68 -17.82 -19.08 -22.06
N MET A 69 -17.28 -20.20 -22.52
CA MET A 69 -16.38 -21.04 -21.73
C MET A 69 -15.05 -20.34 -21.41
N LEU A 70 -14.61 -19.34 -22.20
CA LEU A 70 -13.40 -18.55 -21.92
C LEU A 70 -13.54 -17.70 -20.65
N ALA A 71 -14.79 -17.35 -20.26
CA ALA A 71 -15.02 -16.56 -19.06
C ALA A 71 -14.55 -17.25 -17.78
N LEU A 72 -14.58 -18.58 -17.74
CA LEU A 72 -14.09 -19.36 -16.61
C LEU A 72 -12.56 -19.29 -16.51
N GLU A 73 -11.87 -19.48 -17.63
CA GLU A 73 -10.40 -19.37 -17.69
C GLU A 73 -9.92 -17.95 -17.36
N GLU A 74 -10.63 -16.92 -17.85
CA GLU A 74 -10.33 -15.52 -17.53
C GLU A 74 -10.56 -15.19 -16.06
N TYR A 75 -11.61 -15.76 -15.45
CA TYR A 75 -11.87 -15.63 -14.03
C TYR A 75 -10.74 -16.23 -13.20
N GLU A 76 -10.39 -17.50 -13.44
CA GLU A 76 -9.31 -18.20 -12.72
C GLU A 76 -7.97 -17.46 -12.86
N ARG A 77 -7.66 -16.97 -14.07
CA ARG A 77 -6.45 -16.17 -14.32
C ARG A 77 -6.45 -14.87 -13.53
N THR A 78 -7.58 -14.16 -13.52
CA THR A 78 -7.73 -12.89 -12.79
C THR A 78 -7.64 -13.11 -11.28
N GLU A 79 -8.28 -14.16 -10.77
CA GLU A 79 -8.25 -14.54 -9.36
C GLU A 79 -6.82 -14.84 -8.91
N LYS A 80 -6.09 -15.65 -9.68
CA LYS A 80 -4.68 -15.97 -9.40
C LYS A 80 -3.81 -14.70 -9.36
N ARG A 81 -3.96 -13.83 -10.36
CA ARG A 81 -3.22 -12.56 -10.42
C ARG A 81 -3.54 -11.65 -9.24
N LEU A 82 -4.80 -11.63 -8.81
CA LEU A 82 -5.25 -10.86 -7.66
C LEU A 82 -4.68 -11.44 -6.35
N GLY A 83 -4.57 -12.76 -6.22
CA GLY A 83 -3.85 -13.42 -5.12
C GLY A 83 -2.38 -12.99 -5.04
N GLU A 84 -1.66 -13.08 -6.16
CA GLU A 84 -0.25 -12.66 -6.23
C GLU A 84 -0.07 -11.16 -5.89
N LEU A 85 -0.98 -10.29 -6.33
CA LEU A 85 -0.95 -8.87 -6.01
C LEU A 85 -1.21 -8.60 -4.53
N ARG A 86 -2.14 -9.34 -3.91
CA ARG A 86 -2.44 -9.22 -2.48
C ARG A 86 -1.26 -9.63 -1.62
N GLU A 87 -0.58 -10.72 -1.95
CA GLU A 87 0.63 -11.15 -1.24
C GLU A 87 1.73 -10.10 -1.34
N LYS A 88 1.98 -9.57 -2.55
CA LYS A 88 2.97 -8.50 -2.74
C LYS A 88 2.63 -7.24 -1.95
N LEU A 89 1.35 -6.87 -1.91
CA LEU A 89 0.88 -5.71 -1.16
C LEU A 89 1.08 -5.92 0.34
N ALA A 90 0.73 -7.09 0.87
CA ALA A 90 0.96 -7.41 2.28
C ALA A 90 2.45 -7.36 2.67
N THR A 91 3.34 -7.87 1.80
CA THR A 91 4.80 -7.75 2.00
C THR A 91 5.23 -6.29 2.03
N LEU A 92 4.79 -5.48 1.07
CA LEU A 92 5.14 -4.05 1.02
C LEU A 92 4.62 -3.27 2.24
N GLU A 93 3.41 -3.59 2.73
CA GLU A 93 2.86 -2.98 3.94
C GLU A 93 3.68 -3.33 5.18
N SER A 94 4.12 -4.59 5.29
CA SER A 94 5.01 -5.04 6.37
C SER A 94 6.36 -4.33 6.31
N GLU A 95 7.01 -4.31 5.14
CA GLU A 95 8.30 -3.63 4.94
C GLU A 95 8.20 -2.12 5.24
N ARG A 96 7.12 -1.47 4.79
CA ARG A 96 6.86 -0.06 5.08
C ARG A 96 6.77 0.19 6.58
N THR A 97 6.08 -0.68 7.30
CA THR A 97 5.91 -0.57 8.75
C THR A 97 7.24 -0.74 9.47
N GLU A 98 8.04 -1.73 9.08
CA GLU A 98 9.38 -1.96 9.62
C GLU A 98 10.31 -0.75 9.39
N LEU A 99 10.29 -0.19 8.18
CA LEU A 99 11.08 0.99 7.85
C LEU A 99 10.68 2.20 8.72
N MET A 100 9.39 2.42 8.95
CA MET A 100 8.94 3.51 9.83
C MET A 100 9.41 3.31 11.27
N LEU A 101 9.28 2.10 11.83
CA LEU A 101 9.80 1.79 13.16
C LEU A 101 11.31 2.02 13.25
N ARG A 102 12.05 1.66 12.21
CA ARG A 102 13.50 1.90 12.15
C ARG A 102 13.84 3.39 12.12
N ILE A 103 13.07 4.20 11.40
CA ILE A 103 13.25 5.66 11.36
C ILE A 103 12.98 6.28 12.73
N GLU A 104 11.91 5.87 13.42
CA GLU A 104 11.59 6.34 14.76
C GLU A 104 12.67 5.97 15.77
N ASN A 105 13.13 4.72 15.74
CA ASN A 105 14.22 4.25 16.59
C ASN A 105 15.51 5.04 16.34
N PHE A 106 15.87 5.25 15.07
CA PHE A 106 17.05 6.03 14.71
C PHE A 106 16.93 7.49 15.15
N THR A 107 15.76 8.09 15.00
CA THR A 107 15.49 9.47 15.43
C THR A 107 15.67 9.63 16.94
N THR A 108 15.14 8.67 17.71
CA THR A 108 15.28 8.63 19.17
C THR A 108 16.73 8.45 19.60
N LEU A 109 17.45 7.51 18.97
CA LEU A 109 18.87 7.29 19.24
C LEU A 109 19.71 8.53 18.91
N ARG A 110 19.42 9.20 17.79
CA ARG A 110 20.08 10.44 17.38
C ARG A 110 19.86 11.55 18.40
N GLN A 111 18.63 11.75 18.86
CA GLN A 111 18.31 12.76 19.87
C GLN A 111 19.01 12.47 21.19
N ARG A 112 19.01 11.21 21.64
CA ARG A 112 19.70 10.79 22.86
C ARG A 112 21.21 11.03 22.78
N ALA A 113 21.84 10.59 21.70
CA ALA A 113 23.27 10.77 21.49
C ALA A 113 23.66 12.26 21.39
N PHE A 114 22.81 13.08 20.79
CA PHE A 114 22.99 14.53 20.76
C PHE A 114 22.92 15.13 22.17
N MET A 115 21.90 14.80 22.96
CA MET A 115 21.74 15.34 24.31
C MET A 115 22.89 14.92 25.23
N GLU A 116 23.32 13.65 25.17
CA GLU A 116 24.47 13.16 25.92
C GLU A 116 25.75 13.95 25.57
N ALA A 117 26.00 14.17 24.28
CA ALA A 117 27.13 14.98 23.83
C ALA A 117 26.99 16.45 24.24
N TYR A 118 25.79 17.02 24.14
CA TYR A 118 25.50 18.40 24.51
C TYR A 118 25.75 18.63 26.01
N GLU A 119 25.25 17.76 26.88
CA GLU A 119 25.45 17.85 28.33
C GLU A 119 26.94 17.76 28.69
N ALA A 120 27.64 16.76 28.15
CA ALA A 120 29.06 16.58 28.38
C ALA A 120 29.91 17.77 27.89
N VAL A 121 29.61 18.30 26.70
CA VAL A 121 30.32 19.47 26.16
C VAL A 121 29.95 20.74 26.94
N ASN A 122 28.70 20.90 27.38
CA ASN A 122 28.26 22.04 28.18
C ASN A 122 28.98 22.09 29.53
N ASP A 123 29.16 20.95 30.20
CA ASP A 123 29.86 20.90 31.49
C ASP A 123 31.36 21.13 31.32
N ASN A 124 31.98 20.53 30.30
CA ASN A 124 33.37 20.84 29.93
C ASN A 124 33.56 22.33 29.60
N PHE A 125 32.59 22.94 28.89
CA PHE A 125 32.63 24.35 28.53
C PHE A 125 32.55 25.26 29.74
N LYS A 126 31.66 24.99 30.70
CA LYS A 126 31.57 25.75 31.96
C LYS A 126 32.89 25.74 32.71
N GLU A 127 33.49 24.56 32.87
CA GLU A 127 34.78 24.40 33.57
C GLU A 127 35.91 25.17 32.88
N ILE A 128 36.05 24.99 31.55
CA ILE A 128 37.15 25.59 30.78
C ILE A 128 36.97 27.11 30.69
N PHE A 129 35.75 27.58 30.48
CA PHE A 129 35.46 29.01 30.41
C PHE A 129 35.75 29.71 31.75
N ALA A 130 35.35 29.11 32.87
CA ALA A 130 35.66 29.63 34.21
C ALA A 130 37.16 29.59 34.54
N GLY A 131 37.94 28.70 33.92
CA GLY A 131 39.40 28.67 34.05
C GLY A 131 40.11 29.74 33.22
N LEU A 132 39.61 30.03 32.02
CA LEU A 132 40.19 31.00 31.08
C LEU A 132 39.66 32.44 31.26
N SER A 133 38.57 32.59 32.00
CA SER A 133 37.86 33.84 32.26
C SER A 133 37.36 33.87 33.71
N ASP A 134 37.40 35.03 34.36
CA ASP A 134 36.76 35.25 35.69
C ASP A 134 35.21 35.29 35.61
N GLY A 135 34.59 34.52 34.71
CA GLY A 135 33.16 34.58 34.41
C GLY A 135 32.56 33.21 34.15
N GLU A 136 31.24 33.17 33.98
CA GLU A 136 30.49 31.94 33.74
C GLU A 136 30.04 31.84 32.29
N GLY A 137 29.99 30.64 31.73
CA GLY A 137 29.51 30.40 30.38
C GLY A 137 28.77 29.08 30.29
N HIS A 138 27.71 29.03 29.50
CA HIS A 138 26.98 27.79 29.21
C HIS A 138 26.46 27.78 27.77
N LEU A 139 26.16 26.59 27.30
CA LEU A 139 25.50 26.36 26.03
C LEU A 139 23.98 26.46 26.21
N GLN A 140 23.30 27.15 25.30
CA GLN A 140 21.85 27.30 25.29
C GLN A 140 21.29 26.79 23.96
N LEU A 141 20.33 25.88 24.04
CA LEU A 141 19.55 25.45 22.88
C LEU A 141 18.41 26.44 22.65
N ASP A 142 18.18 26.82 21.39
CA ASP A 142 17.07 27.71 21.04
C ASP A 142 15.71 27.04 21.24
N ASN A 143 15.65 25.72 21.04
CA ASN A 143 14.45 24.93 21.26
C ASN A 143 14.80 23.70 22.13
N PRO A 144 14.52 23.73 23.44
CA PRO A 144 14.76 22.59 24.33
C PRO A 144 13.88 21.38 24.01
N ASP A 145 12.66 21.61 23.49
CA ASP A 145 11.71 20.53 23.20
C ASP A 145 12.12 19.74 21.94
N ASN A 146 12.67 20.45 20.94
CA ASN A 146 13.22 19.87 19.71
C ASN A 146 14.69 20.29 19.51
N PRO A 147 15.63 19.66 20.22
CA PRO A 147 17.03 20.10 20.26
C PRO A 147 17.77 20.01 18.93
N LEU A 148 17.24 19.22 17.98
CA LEU A 148 17.85 19.00 16.66
C LEU A 148 17.36 19.98 15.59
N ASP A 149 16.22 20.63 15.81
CA ASP A 149 15.62 21.58 14.84
C ASP A 149 15.96 23.04 15.15
N GLY A 150 16.60 23.29 16.31
CA GLY A 150 17.01 24.61 16.78
C GLY A 150 18.49 24.90 16.59
N GLY A 151 18.86 26.16 16.83
CA GLY A 151 20.26 26.58 16.93
C GLY A 151 20.88 26.30 18.30
N LEU A 152 22.21 26.27 18.32
CA LEU A 152 23.02 26.25 19.53
C LEU A 152 23.65 27.63 19.73
N ASN A 153 23.36 28.27 20.86
CA ASN A 153 23.93 29.54 21.25
C ASN A 153 24.92 29.38 22.40
N LEU A 154 26.06 30.06 22.31
CA LEU A 154 27.01 30.17 23.41
C LEU A 154 26.68 31.42 24.21
N VAL A 155 26.37 31.24 25.48
CA VAL A 155 26.03 32.32 26.42
C VAL A 155 27.16 32.47 27.41
N ALA A 156 27.63 33.70 27.58
CA ALA A 156 28.71 34.01 28.51
C ALA A 156 28.39 35.25 29.36
N HIS A 157 28.85 35.21 30.60
CA HIS A 157 28.77 36.22 31.63
C HIS A 157 30.18 36.60 32.08
N PRO A 158 30.80 37.59 31.42
CA PRO A 158 32.07 38.14 31.89
C PRO A 158 31.91 38.82 33.25
N LYS A 159 32.98 38.78 34.09
CA LYS A 159 33.00 39.36 35.44
C LYS A 159 32.41 40.78 35.47
N GLY A 160 31.27 40.94 36.15
CA GLY A 160 30.61 42.24 36.36
C GLY A 160 29.83 42.79 35.16
N LYS A 161 29.59 42.02 34.09
CA LYS A 161 28.78 42.43 32.92
C LYS A 161 27.52 41.58 32.77
N ALA A 162 26.54 42.11 32.04
CA ALA A 162 25.30 41.41 31.70
C ALA A 162 25.54 40.19 30.78
N VAL A 163 24.60 39.24 30.83
CA VAL A 163 24.51 38.05 29.97
C VAL A 163 24.59 38.45 28.50
N ARG A 164 25.46 37.84 27.72
CA ARG A 164 25.50 38.07 26.27
C ARG A 164 25.65 36.76 25.51
N ARG A 165 24.95 36.66 24.38
CA ARG A 165 25.19 35.65 23.35
C ARG A 165 26.47 35.99 22.59
N LEU A 166 27.20 34.98 22.13
CA LEU A 166 28.46 35.12 21.39
C LEU A 166 28.40 36.21 20.31
N ALA A 167 27.32 36.26 19.52
CA ALA A 167 27.12 37.25 18.45
C ALA A 167 27.24 38.71 18.94
N SER A 168 26.89 38.98 20.20
CA SER A 168 26.83 40.32 20.81
C SER A 168 28.04 40.66 21.69
N MET A 169 29.07 39.81 21.73
CA MET A 169 30.28 40.03 22.53
C MET A 169 31.34 40.87 21.79
N SER A 170 32.30 41.43 22.54
CA SER A 170 33.47 42.14 21.98
C SER A 170 34.46 41.18 21.32
N GLY A 171 35.34 41.64 20.42
CA GLY A 171 36.24 40.77 19.64
C GLY A 171 37.11 39.82 20.49
N GLY A 172 37.75 40.32 21.55
CA GLY A 172 38.55 39.48 22.45
C GLY A 172 37.72 38.49 23.29
N GLU A 173 36.55 38.91 23.76
CA GLU A 173 35.61 38.03 24.48
C GLU A 173 35.03 36.95 23.55
N LYS A 174 34.77 37.28 22.28
CA LYS A 174 34.33 36.32 21.24
C LYS A 174 35.39 35.24 21.00
N SER A 175 36.64 35.64 20.80
CA SER A 175 37.74 34.69 20.56
C SER A 175 37.94 33.75 21.75
N LEU A 176 37.90 34.28 22.98
CA LEU A 176 38.02 33.46 24.19
C LEU A 176 36.87 32.47 24.36
N THR A 177 35.63 32.93 24.13
CA THR A 177 34.44 32.09 24.25
C THR A 177 34.44 30.98 23.19
N ALA A 178 34.81 31.32 21.95
CA ALA A 178 34.95 30.33 20.87
C ALA A 178 36.06 29.31 21.15
N LEU A 179 37.22 29.76 21.63
CA LEU A 179 38.34 28.87 21.97
C LEU A 179 37.99 27.94 23.13
N SER A 180 37.30 28.44 24.15
CA SER A 180 36.81 27.63 25.27
C SER A 180 35.85 26.54 24.81
N PHE A 181 35.00 26.84 23.83
CA PHE A 181 34.10 25.85 23.22
C PHE A 181 34.85 24.80 22.41
N ILE A 182 35.87 25.21 21.64
CA ILE A 182 36.72 24.25 20.92
C ILE A 182 37.40 23.31 21.93
N PHE A 183 38.01 23.82 22.99
CA PHE A 183 38.64 22.99 24.02
C PHE A 183 37.64 22.07 24.73
N ALA A 184 36.40 22.52 24.98
CA ALA A 184 35.35 21.65 25.52
C ALA A 184 35.03 20.48 24.58
N LEU A 185 34.99 20.74 23.26
CA LEU A 185 34.81 19.70 22.26
C LEU A 185 36.01 18.74 22.21
N GLN A 186 37.24 19.25 22.33
CA GLN A 186 38.46 18.43 22.38
C GLN A 186 38.48 17.51 23.60
N ARG A 187 38.03 18.01 24.76
CA ARG A 187 37.95 17.20 25.98
C ARG A 187 36.90 16.09 25.88
N TYR A 188 35.79 16.34 25.19
CA TYR A 188 34.77 15.33 24.92
C TYR A 188 35.21 14.29 23.87
N ARG A 189 35.85 14.74 22.78
CA ARG A 189 36.42 13.87 21.74
C ARG A 189 37.85 14.27 21.37
N PRO A 190 38.86 13.68 22.03
CA PRO A 190 40.25 14.01 21.76
C PRO A 190 40.66 13.49 20.38
N SER A 191 41.34 14.34 19.63
CA SER A 191 41.97 14.04 18.34
C SER A 191 43.49 14.08 18.49
N PRO A 192 44.24 13.33 17.67
CA PRO A 192 45.68 13.18 17.81
C PRO A 192 46.47 14.47 17.53
N PHE A 193 45.91 15.42 16.78
CA PHE A 193 46.52 16.73 16.57
C PHE A 193 45.45 17.80 16.33
N TYR A 194 45.81 19.05 16.63
CA TYR A 194 45.00 20.24 16.35
C TYR A 194 45.92 21.34 15.81
N SER A 195 45.47 22.04 14.77
CA SER A 195 46.19 23.19 14.20
C SER A 195 45.29 24.42 14.34
N PHE A 196 45.82 25.45 14.98
CA PHE A 196 45.15 26.73 15.16
C PHE A 196 45.96 27.80 14.46
N ASP A 197 45.30 28.65 13.67
CA ASP A 197 45.93 29.75 12.97
C ASP A 197 45.46 31.09 13.57
N GLU A 198 46.40 31.98 13.88
CA GLU A 198 46.20 33.34 14.41
C GLU A 198 45.16 33.49 15.55
N VAL A 199 44.96 32.46 16.38
CA VAL A 199 43.94 32.45 17.44
C VAL A 199 44.24 33.39 18.62
N ASP A 200 45.48 33.86 18.72
CA ASP A 200 46.01 34.63 19.84
C ASP A 200 46.15 36.14 19.56
N SER A 201 45.86 36.58 18.34
CA SER A 201 45.91 38.00 17.92
C SER A 201 45.00 38.91 18.74
N PHE A 202 43.93 38.37 19.34
CA PHE A 202 42.97 39.10 20.17
C PHE A 202 43.01 38.70 21.66
N LEU A 203 44.00 37.90 22.09
CA LEU A 203 44.16 37.43 23.47
C LEU A 203 45.26 38.21 24.21
N ASP A 204 44.92 38.72 25.40
CA ASP A 204 45.86 39.40 26.29
C ASP A 204 47.03 38.46 26.68
N GLY A 205 48.23 39.03 26.84
CA GLY A 205 49.47 38.26 27.04
C GLY A 205 49.49 37.32 28.26
N ALA A 206 48.64 37.55 29.27
CA ALA A 206 48.47 36.64 30.41
C ALA A 206 47.68 35.38 30.03
N LYS A 207 46.71 35.47 29.12
CA LYS A 207 45.87 34.35 28.67
C LYS A 207 46.52 33.49 27.59
N ARG A 208 47.61 33.97 26.98
CA ARG A 208 48.43 33.21 26.03
C ARG A 208 49.33 32.16 26.66
N ARG A 209 49.57 32.23 27.98
CA ARG A 209 50.50 31.35 28.71
C ARG A 209 49.80 30.30 29.59
N ALA A 210 48.48 30.38 29.72
CA ALA A 210 47.63 29.47 30.48
C ALA A 210 47.07 28.40 29.55
#